data_AF-A0A534VYR8-F1
#
_entry.id   AF-A0A534VYR8-F1
#
_cell.length_a   1.000
_cell.length_b   1.000
_cell.length_c   1.000
_cell.angle_alpha   90.00
_cell.angle_beta   90.00
_cell.angle_gamma   90.00
#
_symmetry.space_group_name_H-M   'P 1'
#
loop_
_entity.id
_entity.type
_entity.pdbx_description
1 polymer ?
#
loop_
_entity_poly.entity_id
_entity_poly.type
_entity_poly.pdbx_seq_one_letter_code
_entity_poly.pdbx_strand_id
1 'polypeptide(L)'
;MACSATEPIDPDPATQPPPRRRRGRPPIHLSLSLNLVMPSQFFPERGDGPGERRLMRAVLKDALAVLFKYDATQDRRGQRLLAEAQHWLESDDADWPFSFVNVCDALGLEPSCVRERVARCRAAQRTQRRPR
;
A
#
# COMPACT_ATOMS: atom_id res chain seq x y z
N MET A 1 25.34 81.72 -14.94
CA MET A 1 26.35 80.66 -15.13
C MET A 1 25.73 79.35 -14.66
N ALA A 2 25.29 78.51 -15.59
CA ALA A 2 24.71 77.21 -15.29
C ALA A 2 25.82 76.16 -15.40
N CYS A 3 26.05 75.40 -14.34
CA CYS A 3 26.81 74.16 -14.40
C CYS A 3 25.85 73.00 -14.22
N SER A 4 25.51 72.39 -15.35
CA SER A 4 24.86 71.09 -15.43
C SER A 4 25.80 70.01 -14.91
N ALA A 5 25.33 69.19 -13.97
CA ALA A 5 25.96 67.91 -13.66
C ALA A 5 25.34 66.85 -14.57
N THR A 6 26.17 66.30 -15.45
CA THR A 6 25.86 65.20 -16.38
C THR A 6 25.67 63.90 -15.61
N GLU A 7 24.59 63.18 -15.91
CA GLU A 7 24.33 61.83 -15.40
C GLU A 7 25.38 60.82 -15.90
N PRO A 8 25.76 59.83 -15.07
CA PRO A 8 26.69 58.78 -15.47
C PRO A 8 26.05 57.82 -16.48
N ILE A 9 26.72 57.67 -17.62
CA ILE A 9 26.42 56.73 -18.69
C ILE A 9 26.78 55.31 -18.23
N ASP A 10 25.79 54.41 -18.21
CA ASP A 10 26.00 52.98 -18.00
C ASP A 10 26.91 52.38 -19.10
N PRO A 11 27.89 51.52 -18.77
CA PRO A 11 28.73 50.89 -19.76
C PRO A 11 27.99 49.77 -20.52
N ASP A 12 28.17 49.79 -21.83
CA ASP A 12 27.67 48.85 -22.85
C ASP A 12 28.01 47.37 -22.50
N PRO A 13 27.04 46.43 -22.54
CA PRO A 13 27.25 45.01 -22.23
C PRO A 13 28.17 44.24 -23.20
N ALA A 14 28.71 44.87 -24.25
CA ALA A 14 29.40 44.16 -25.34
C ALA A 14 30.89 43.80 -25.12
N THR A 15 31.50 44.01 -23.95
CA THR A 15 32.97 43.76 -23.77
C THR A 15 33.35 42.74 -22.69
N GLN A 16 32.56 41.66 -22.50
CA GLN A 16 32.99 40.54 -21.64
C GLN A 16 33.39 39.32 -22.49
N PRO A 17 34.66 38.82 -22.42
CA PRO A 17 35.05 37.60 -23.11
C PRO A 17 34.34 36.37 -22.52
N PRO A 18 34.02 35.34 -23.32
CA PRO A 18 33.21 34.22 -22.86
C PRO A 18 33.92 33.45 -21.74
N PRO A 19 33.18 32.98 -20.71
CA PRO A 19 33.79 32.25 -19.61
C PRO A 19 34.43 30.96 -20.12
N ARG A 20 35.71 30.74 -19.77
CA ARG A 20 36.44 29.53 -20.11
C ARG A 20 35.71 28.31 -19.54
N ARG A 21 35.19 27.44 -20.42
CA ARG A 21 34.56 26.17 -20.05
C ARG A 21 35.55 25.33 -19.25
N ARG A 22 35.40 25.27 -17.92
CA ARG A 22 36.09 24.26 -17.11
C ARG A 22 35.53 22.92 -17.54
N ARG A 23 36.34 22.09 -18.22
CA ARG A 23 36.09 20.64 -18.36
C ARG A 23 36.23 20.01 -16.97
N GLY A 24 35.20 20.22 -16.15
CA GLY A 24 34.96 19.51 -14.90
C GLY A 24 33.79 18.57 -15.13
N ARG A 25 33.91 17.37 -14.54
CA ARG A 25 32.91 16.29 -14.48
C ARG A 25 31.46 16.80 -14.59
N PRO A 26 30.62 16.18 -15.44
CA PRO A 26 29.24 16.64 -15.62
C PRO A 26 28.49 16.67 -14.28
N PRO A 27 27.54 17.62 -14.09
CA PRO A 27 26.73 17.70 -12.89
C PRO A 27 25.96 16.38 -12.70
N ILE A 28 25.89 15.90 -11.46
CA ILE A 28 25.24 14.64 -11.05
C ILE A 28 23.78 14.58 -11.54
N HIS A 29 23.17 15.73 -11.85
CA HIS A 29 21.79 15.83 -12.30
C HIS A 29 21.49 15.16 -13.65
N LEU A 30 22.48 14.86 -14.50
CA LEU A 30 22.21 14.03 -15.70
C LEU A 30 21.94 12.56 -15.36
N SER A 31 22.21 12.10 -14.13
CA SER A 31 21.78 10.76 -13.68
C SER A 31 20.36 10.74 -13.12
N LEU A 32 19.73 11.90 -12.87
CA LEU A 32 18.33 11.97 -12.43
C LEU A 32 17.35 12.00 -13.62
N SER A 33 17.79 12.39 -14.81
CA SER A 33 16.93 12.35 -16.01
C SER A 33 16.72 10.93 -16.55
N LEU A 34 17.63 10.00 -16.26
CA LEU A 34 17.39 8.57 -16.29
C LEU A 34 17.33 8.05 -14.84
N ASN A 35 16.42 8.61 -14.03
CA ASN A 35 15.91 7.84 -12.91
C ASN A 35 15.37 6.56 -13.52
N LEU A 36 16.03 5.42 -13.26
CA LEU A 36 15.46 4.10 -13.50
C LEU A 36 14.16 4.06 -12.73
N VAL A 37 13.07 4.40 -13.41
CA VAL A 37 11.72 4.28 -12.86
C VAL A 37 11.60 2.82 -12.50
N MET A 38 11.55 2.53 -11.20
CA MET A 38 11.39 1.16 -10.74
C MET A 38 10.07 0.63 -11.31
N PRO A 39 9.96 -0.66 -11.66
CA PRO A 39 8.72 -1.20 -12.19
C PRO A 39 7.48 -0.83 -11.34
N SER A 40 7.62 -0.72 -10.03
CA SER A 40 6.56 -0.27 -9.10
C SER A 40 6.08 1.18 -9.32
N GLN A 41 6.90 2.03 -9.93
CA GLN A 41 6.57 3.42 -10.28
C GLN A 41 5.99 3.55 -11.70
N PHE A 42 6.32 2.61 -12.61
CA PHE A 42 5.84 2.63 -14.00
C PHE A 42 4.55 1.84 -14.19
N PHE A 43 4.40 0.73 -13.47
CA PHE A 43 3.19 -0.06 -13.46
C PHE A 43 2.33 0.41 -12.30
N PRO A 44 1.34 1.31 -12.52
CA PRO A 44 0.25 1.39 -11.57
C PRO A 44 -0.29 -0.03 -11.40
N GLU A 45 -0.22 -0.52 -10.17
CA GLU A 45 -0.63 -1.84 -9.74
C GLU A 45 -1.90 -2.26 -10.51
N ARG A 46 -1.76 -3.12 -11.54
CA ARG A 46 -2.90 -3.64 -12.33
C ARG A 46 -3.71 -4.61 -11.45
N GLY A 47 -4.52 -4.05 -10.56
CA GLY A 47 -5.36 -4.76 -9.59
C GLY A 47 -5.42 -4.04 -8.24
N ASP A 48 -6.62 -3.93 -7.68
CA ASP A 48 -7.04 -3.66 -6.27
C ASP A 48 -6.21 -2.77 -5.30
N GLY A 49 -5.19 -2.03 -5.74
CA GLY A 49 -4.35 -1.15 -4.93
C GLY A 49 -2.91 -1.68 -4.68
N PRO A 50 -2.16 -1.04 -3.76
CA PRO A 50 -0.80 -1.44 -3.37
C PRO A 50 -0.69 -2.92 -3.02
N GLY A 51 0.47 -3.54 -3.28
CA GLY A 51 0.75 -4.94 -2.96
C GLY A 51 0.39 -5.36 -1.52
N GLU A 52 0.52 -4.45 -0.56
CA GLU A 52 0.10 -4.63 0.84
C GLU A 52 -1.42 -4.89 0.96
N ARG A 53 -2.26 -4.09 0.30
CA ARG A 53 -3.73 -4.29 0.31
C ARG A 53 -4.12 -5.60 -0.35
N ARG A 54 -3.40 -6.01 -1.39
CA ARG A 54 -3.62 -7.32 -2.03
C ARG A 54 -3.27 -8.46 -1.09
N LEU A 55 -2.18 -8.34 -0.34
CA LEU A 55 -1.79 -9.31 0.67
C LEU A 55 -2.82 -9.37 1.81
N MET A 56 -3.29 -8.24 2.30
CA MET A 56 -4.36 -8.18 3.32
C MET A 56 -5.64 -8.86 2.85
N ARG A 57 -6.04 -8.67 1.59
CA ARG A 57 -7.18 -9.38 0.99
C ARG A 57 -6.93 -10.89 0.90
N ALA A 58 -5.72 -11.29 0.54
CA ALA A 58 -5.34 -12.70 0.48
C ALA A 58 -5.39 -13.35 1.88
N VAL A 59 -4.89 -12.66 2.91
CA VAL A 59 -4.96 -13.10 4.32
C VAL A 59 -6.41 -13.29 4.75
N LEU A 60 -7.27 -12.29 4.52
CA LEU A 60 -8.69 -12.39 4.85
C LEU A 60 -9.34 -13.58 4.13
N LYS A 61 -9.07 -13.74 2.83
CA LYS A 61 -9.62 -14.83 2.03
C LYS A 61 -9.17 -16.21 2.54
N ASP A 62 -7.90 -16.35 2.92
CA ASP A 62 -7.35 -17.60 3.44
C ASP A 62 -7.99 -17.97 4.79
N ALA A 63 -8.08 -17.00 5.72
CA ALA A 63 -8.73 -17.20 7.01
C ALA A 63 -10.19 -17.65 6.84
N LEU A 64 -10.96 -16.98 5.96
CA LEU A 64 -12.33 -17.38 5.65
C LEU A 64 -12.40 -18.78 5.02
N ALA A 65 -11.47 -19.13 4.13
CA ALA A 65 -11.41 -20.45 3.53
C ALA A 65 -11.20 -21.55 4.59
N VAL A 66 -10.32 -21.32 5.57
CA VAL A 66 -10.11 -22.23 6.71
C VAL A 66 -11.40 -22.38 7.52
N LEU A 67 -12.06 -21.26 7.85
CA LEU A 67 -13.30 -21.25 8.64
C LEU A 67 -14.42 -22.07 8.00
N PHE A 68 -14.64 -21.95 6.69
CA PHE A 68 -15.70 -22.69 5.99
C PHE A 68 -15.30 -24.13 5.65
N LYS A 69 -14.03 -24.38 5.33
CA LYS A 69 -13.55 -25.71 4.95
C LYS A 69 -13.61 -26.70 6.12
N TYR A 70 -13.12 -26.29 7.28
CA TYR A 70 -12.95 -27.17 8.43
C TYR A 70 -14.12 -27.15 9.42
N ASP A 71 -15.22 -26.42 9.13
CA ASP A 71 -16.34 -26.27 10.06
C ASP A 71 -17.03 -27.58 10.49
N ALA A 72 -16.86 -28.67 9.73
CA ALA A 72 -17.36 -30.01 10.08
C ALA A 72 -16.27 -31.09 10.09
N THR A 73 -15.00 -30.69 10.15
CA THR A 73 -13.88 -31.64 10.15
C THR A 73 -13.68 -32.26 11.53
N GLN A 74 -13.43 -33.57 11.58
CA GLN A 74 -13.05 -34.29 12.80
C GLN A 74 -11.52 -34.45 12.98
N ASP A 75 -10.73 -34.04 12.00
CA ASP A 75 -9.27 -34.08 12.08
C ASP A 75 -8.72 -33.03 13.06
N ARG A 76 -7.76 -33.45 13.90
CA ARG A 76 -7.13 -32.60 14.94
C ARG A 76 -6.40 -31.41 14.34
N ARG A 77 -5.72 -31.59 13.20
CA ARG A 77 -5.01 -30.49 12.53
C ARG A 77 -6.00 -29.46 11.98
N GLY A 78 -7.08 -29.93 11.35
CA GLY A 78 -8.18 -29.07 10.90
C GLY A 78 -8.82 -28.26 12.03
N GLN A 79 -9.07 -28.89 13.19
CA GLN A 79 -9.61 -28.19 14.37
C GLN A 79 -8.67 -27.12 14.92
N ARG A 80 -7.36 -27.38 14.95
CA ARG A 80 -6.38 -26.37 15.38
C ARG A 80 -6.36 -25.16 14.44
N LEU A 81 -6.30 -25.39 13.13
CA LEU A 81 -6.34 -24.31 12.13
C LEU A 81 -7.65 -23.52 12.22
N LEU A 82 -8.77 -24.21 12.44
CA LEU A 82 -10.06 -23.58 12.62
C LEU A 82 -10.09 -22.68 13.87
N ALA A 83 -9.56 -23.15 14.99
CA ALA A 83 -9.50 -22.37 16.24
C ALA A 83 -8.58 -21.15 16.10
N GLU A 84 -7.44 -21.30 15.43
CA GLU A 84 -6.51 -20.19 15.17
C GLU A 84 -7.16 -19.11 14.27
N ALA A 85 -7.83 -19.51 13.19
CA ALA A 85 -8.54 -18.58 12.33
C ALA A 85 -9.74 -17.90 13.02
N GLN A 86 -10.43 -18.61 13.92
CA GLN A 86 -11.50 -18.02 14.74
C GLN A 86 -10.94 -16.98 15.70
N HIS A 87 -9.88 -17.34 16.43
CA HIS A 87 -9.25 -16.43 17.38
C HIS A 87 -8.75 -15.15 16.69
N TRP A 88 -8.13 -15.28 15.51
CA TRP A 88 -7.73 -14.11 14.73
C TRP A 88 -8.93 -13.25 14.29
N LEU A 89 -10.04 -13.86 13.86
CA LEU A 89 -11.25 -13.13 13.45
C LEU A 89 -11.93 -12.42 14.63
N GLU A 90 -11.88 -13.02 15.82
CA GLU A 90 -12.50 -12.51 17.05
C GLU A 90 -11.63 -11.49 17.78
N SER A 91 -10.32 -11.44 17.50
CA SER A 91 -9.39 -10.47 18.07
C SER A 91 -9.75 -9.04 17.65
N ASP A 92 -9.74 -8.14 18.64
CA ASP A 92 -9.86 -6.69 18.48
C ASP A 92 -8.50 -5.98 18.48
N ASP A 93 -7.40 -6.74 18.40
CA ASP A 93 -6.05 -6.19 18.45
C ASP A 93 -5.76 -5.34 17.19
N ALA A 94 -5.11 -4.20 17.39
CA ALA A 94 -4.69 -3.29 16.31
C ALA A 94 -3.16 -3.15 16.22
N ASP A 95 -2.41 -3.91 17.02
CA ASP A 95 -0.95 -3.74 17.18
C ASP A 95 -0.14 -4.26 16.00
N TRP A 96 -0.69 -5.17 15.19
CA TRP A 96 0.01 -5.78 14.06
C TRP A 96 -0.64 -5.40 12.71
N PRO A 97 0.13 -5.13 11.64
CA PRO A 97 -0.43 -4.72 10.34
C PRO A 97 -1.44 -5.69 9.73
N PHE A 98 -1.37 -6.98 10.08
CA PHE A 98 -2.30 -8.03 9.62
C PHE A 98 -3.27 -8.48 10.70
N SER A 99 -3.49 -7.67 11.74
CA SER A 99 -4.59 -7.92 12.65
C SER A 99 -5.92 -7.79 11.91
N PHE A 100 -6.95 -8.50 12.37
CA PHE A 100 -8.23 -8.53 11.68
C PHE A 100 -8.85 -7.14 11.51
N VAL A 101 -8.76 -6.29 12.55
CA VAL A 101 -9.24 -4.91 12.52
C VAL A 101 -8.51 -4.09 11.45
N ASN A 102 -7.17 -4.12 11.45
CA ASN A 102 -6.36 -3.39 10.48
C ASN A 102 -6.59 -3.86 9.04
N VAL A 103 -6.78 -5.18 8.84
CA VAL A 103 -7.15 -5.75 7.53
C VAL A 103 -8.52 -5.26 7.08
N CYS A 104 -9.52 -5.23 7.97
CA CYS A 104 -10.84 -4.71 7.64
C CYS A 104 -10.78 -3.23 7.27
N ASP A 105 -10.10 -2.41 8.07
CA ASP A 105 -9.93 -0.98 7.83
C ASP A 105 -9.26 -0.70 6.48
N ALA A 106 -8.16 -1.39 6.18
CA ALA A 106 -7.44 -1.24 4.90
C ALA A 106 -8.28 -1.68 3.68
N LEU A 107 -9.26 -2.56 3.88
CA LEU A 107 -10.17 -3.04 2.85
C LEU A 107 -11.49 -2.25 2.80
N GLY A 108 -11.71 -1.30 3.73
CA GLY A 108 -12.95 -0.53 3.84
C GLY A 108 -14.14 -1.38 4.30
N LEU A 109 -13.88 -2.34 5.19
CA LEU A 109 -14.87 -3.25 5.75
C LEU A 109 -15.10 -2.91 7.23
N GLU A 110 -16.35 -3.03 7.68
CA GLU A 110 -16.69 -2.95 9.10
C GLU A 110 -16.42 -4.31 9.78
N PRO A 111 -15.51 -4.40 10.77
CA PRO A 111 -15.14 -5.67 11.42
C PRO A 111 -16.35 -6.43 11.99
N SER A 112 -17.26 -5.72 12.63
CA SER A 112 -18.48 -6.28 13.24
C SER A 112 -19.39 -6.94 12.19
N CYS A 113 -19.60 -6.26 11.06
CA CYS A 113 -20.41 -6.77 9.95
C CYS A 113 -19.79 -8.04 9.34
N VAL A 114 -18.45 -8.09 9.23
CA VAL A 114 -17.76 -9.29 8.74
C VAL A 114 -17.99 -10.46 9.70
N ARG A 115 -17.80 -10.27 11.01
CA ARG A 115 -18.02 -11.30 12.04
C ARG A 115 -19.44 -11.84 12.00
N GLU A 116 -20.45 -10.96 11.96
CA GLU A 116 -21.86 -11.33 11.89
C GLU A 116 -22.18 -12.16 10.64
N ARG A 117 -21.69 -11.72 9.47
CA ARG A 117 -21.89 -12.43 8.20
C ARG A 117 -21.26 -13.81 8.24
N VAL A 118 -20.04 -13.93 8.76
CA VAL A 118 -19.35 -15.22 8.89
C VAL A 118 -20.12 -16.15 9.82
N ALA A 119 -20.56 -15.67 10.99
CA ALA A 119 -21.33 -16.45 11.95
C ALA A 119 -22.63 -16.98 11.32
N ARG A 120 -23.39 -16.12 10.62
CA ARG A 120 -24.62 -16.50 9.91
C ARG A 120 -24.37 -17.55 8.83
N CYS A 121 -23.34 -17.36 7.99
CA CYS A 121 -23.02 -18.29 6.92
C CYS A 121 -22.62 -19.68 7.47
N ARG A 122 -21.84 -19.72 8.56
CA ARG A 122 -21.44 -20.98 9.21
C ARG A 122 -22.63 -21.69 9.85
N ALA A 123 -23.51 -20.96 10.54
CA ALA A 123 -24.75 -21.53 11.08
C ALA A 123 -25.60 -22.19 9.97
N ALA A 124 -25.81 -21.48 8.85
CA ALA A 124 -26.53 -22.03 7.70
C ALA A 124 -25.85 -23.29 7.12
N GLN A 125 -24.52 -23.29 7.04
CA GLN A 125 -23.76 -24.43 6.51
C GLN A 125 -23.87 -25.68 7.41
N ARG A 126 -23.91 -25.52 8.74
CA ARG A 126 -24.14 -26.63 9.68
C ARG A 126 -25.53 -27.23 9.52
N THR A 127 -26.55 -26.39 9.32
CA THR A 127 -27.92 -26.87 9.05
C THR A 127 -27.98 -27.66 7.75
N GLN A 128 -27.28 -27.22 6.70
CA GLN A 128 -27.23 -27.93 5.41
C GLN A 128 -26.45 -29.26 5.48
N ARG A 129 -25.39 -29.33 6.28
CA ARG A 129 -24.54 -30.53 6.40
C ARG A 129 -25.11 -31.61 7.30
N ARG A 130 -26.18 -31.32 8.07
CA ARG A 130 -26.88 -32.33 8.87
C ARG A 130 -27.73 -33.17 7.90
N PRO A 131 -27.30 -34.39 7.51
CA PRO A 131 -28.15 -35.23 6.68
C PRO A 131 -29.33 -35.69 7.54
N ARG A 132 -30.52 -35.74 6.94
CA ARG A 132 -31.69 -36.36 7.54
C ARG A 132 -31.49 -37.85 7.71
#